data_AF-A0A975FTN0-F1
#
_entry.id   AF-A0A975FTN0-F1
#
_cell.length_a   1.000
_cell.length_b   1.000
_cell.length_c   1.000
_cell.angle_alpha   90.00
_cell.angle_beta   90.00
_cell.angle_gamma   90.00
#
_symmetry.space_group_name_H-M   'P 1'
#
loop_
_entity.id
_entity.type
_entity.pdbx_description
1 polymer ?
#
loop_
_entity_poly.entity_id
_entity_poly.type
_entity_poly.pdbx_seq_one_letter_code
_entity_poly.pdbx_strand_id
1 'polypeptide(L)'
;MDLFTGTWEYQENNEVFRVILWEYNEAPDVIVGHFEKFVVDDNGIIQNYIYTSEKGKIPGDSKGWVPSAINVDVTSNYLIGPFIDNTINPNLYDRIKRGQVKIEIISNNQLTNTVTARWTVQESEGRHLTFSSVSPDFNVPTDIILTKVSD
;
A
#
# COMPACT_ATOMS: atom_id res chain seq x y z
N MET A 1 16.52 -1.11 -9.13
CA MET A 1 15.06 -1.30 -9.14
C MET A 1 14.63 -2.44 -8.25
N ASP A 2 15.35 -3.56 -8.27
CA ASP A 2 15.18 -4.72 -7.37
C ASP A 2 15.07 -4.42 -5.85
N LEU A 3 15.63 -3.31 -5.38
CA LEU A 3 15.58 -2.96 -3.96
C LEU A 3 14.16 -2.70 -3.44
N PHE A 4 13.22 -2.28 -4.31
CA PHE A 4 11.86 -1.93 -3.90
C PHE A 4 10.81 -2.97 -4.26
N THR A 5 10.98 -3.72 -5.34
CA THR A 5 10.05 -4.78 -5.75
C THR A 5 9.98 -5.89 -4.72
N GLY A 6 8.85 -6.56 -4.61
CA GLY A 6 8.62 -7.65 -3.67
C GLY A 6 7.59 -7.31 -2.60
N THR A 7 7.60 -8.09 -1.53
CA THR A 7 6.63 -8.01 -0.45
C THR A 7 7.22 -7.33 0.77
N TRP A 8 6.47 -6.37 1.31
CA TRP A 8 6.83 -5.55 2.45
C TRP A 8 5.75 -5.64 3.51
N GLU A 9 6.14 -5.78 4.76
CA GLU A 9 5.21 -5.96 5.87
C GLU A 9 5.50 -5.03 7.04
N TYR A 10 4.43 -4.57 7.67
CA TYR A 10 4.41 -3.96 8.99
C TYR A 10 3.40 -4.71 9.82
N GLN A 11 3.82 -5.19 10.99
CA GLN A 11 2.98 -5.96 11.89
C GLN A 11 2.82 -5.23 13.22
N GLU A 12 1.58 -5.12 13.66
CA GLU A 12 1.22 -4.65 14.99
C GLU A 12 0.29 -5.69 15.62
N ASN A 13 0.77 -6.33 16.70
CA ASN A 13 0.11 -7.48 17.31
C ASN A 13 -0.12 -8.62 16.29
N ASN A 14 -1.38 -9.02 16.08
CA ASN A 14 -1.80 -10.04 15.13
C ASN A 14 -2.28 -9.47 13.79
N GLU A 15 -2.20 -8.15 13.58
CA GLU A 15 -2.56 -7.51 12.32
C GLU A 15 -1.31 -7.21 11.49
N VAL A 16 -1.33 -7.64 10.23
CA VAL A 16 -0.26 -7.40 9.27
C VAL A 16 -0.79 -6.49 8.17
N PHE A 17 -0.11 -5.37 7.96
CA PHE A 17 -0.24 -4.55 6.76
C PHE A 17 0.85 -4.94 5.78
N ARG A 18 0.44 -5.32 4.57
CA ARG A 18 1.32 -5.80 3.51
C ARG A 18 1.22 -4.90 2.29
N VAL A 19 2.37 -4.58 1.71
CA VAL A 19 2.51 -3.90 0.42
C VAL A 19 3.26 -4.82 -0.54
N ILE A 20 2.73 -4.99 -1.74
CA ILE A 20 3.29 -5.84 -2.79
C ILE A 20 3.60 -4.93 -3.97
N LEU A 21 4.87 -4.85 -4.37
CA LEU A 21 5.37 -3.98 -5.42
C LEU A 21 6.00 -4.78 -6.55
N TRP A 22 5.73 -4.40 -7.79
CA TRP A 22 6.33 -5.04 -8.97
C TRP A 22 6.60 -4.01 -10.08
N GLU A 23 7.53 -4.35 -10.98
CA GLU A 23 7.82 -3.53 -12.17
C GLU A 23 6.63 -3.57 -13.13
N TYR A 24 6.27 -2.42 -13.67
CA TYR A 24 5.25 -2.35 -14.70
C TYR A 24 5.85 -2.79 -16.04
N ASN A 25 5.37 -3.91 -16.58
CA ASN A 25 5.91 -4.52 -17.80
C ASN A 25 6.00 -3.58 -19.01
N GLU A 26 5.15 -2.56 -19.08
CA GLU A 26 5.11 -1.60 -20.20
C GLU A 26 5.96 -0.35 -19.95
N ALA A 27 6.47 -0.14 -18.73
CA ALA A 27 7.36 0.99 -18.39
C ALA A 27 8.37 0.58 -17.29
N PRO A 28 9.64 0.29 -17.65
CA PRO A 28 10.63 -0.30 -16.73
C PRO A 28 11.04 0.61 -15.56
N ASP A 29 10.74 1.92 -15.64
CA ASP A 29 10.99 2.88 -14.56
C ASP A 29 9.79 3.10 -13.62
N VAL A 30 8.68 2.40 -13.88
CA VAL A 30 7.45 2.52 -13.10
C VAL A 30 7.28 1.28 -12.23
N ILE A 31 7.12 1.50 -10.93
CA ILE A 31 6.73 0.46 -9.98
C ILE A 31 5.25 0.63 -9.68
N VAL A 32 4.52 -0.47 -9.78
CA VAL A 32 3.10 -0.54 -9.42
C VAL A 32 2.93 -1.48 -8.25
N GLY A 33 1.78 -1.37 -7.58
CA GLY A 33 1.57 -2.17 -6.38
C GLY A 33 0.13 -2.29 -5.90
N HIS A 34 -0.04 -3.24 -5.00
CA HIS A 34 -1.22 -3.43 -4.18
C HIS A 34 -0.84 -3.45 -2.70
N PHE A 35 -1.84 -3.20 -1.87
CA PHE A 35 -1.74 -3.38 -0.43
C PHE A 35 -2.93 -4.17 0.11
N GLU A 36 -2.72 -4.76 1.28
CA GLU A 36 -3.74 -5.51 2.03
C GLU A 36 -3.46 -5.43 3.53
N LYS A 37 -4.49 -5.65 4.32
CA LYS A 37 -4.38 -5.81 5.77
C LYS A 37 -5.17 -7.02 6.21
N PHE A 38 -4.56 -7.88 7.01
CA PHE A 38 -5.14 -9.14 7.45
C PHE A 38 -4.70 -9.50 8.86
N VAL A 39 -5.45 -10.41 9.49
CA VAL A 39 -5.14 -10.98 10.80
C VAL A 39 -4.47 -12.33 10.61
N VAL A 40 -3.38 -12.56 11.36
CA VAL A 40 -2.70 -13.85 11.45
C VAL A 40 -2.96 -14.53 12.80
N ASP A 41 -2.84 -15.86 12.84
CA ASP A 41 -2.78 -16.61 14.10
C ASP A 41 -1.36 -16.68 14.67
N ASP A 42 -1.20 -17.38 15.80
CA ASP A 42 0.10 -17.57 16.48
C ASP A 42 1.13 -18.31 15.62
N ASN A 43 0.71 -18.97 14.53
CA ASN A 43 1.59 -19.65 13.57
C ASN A 43 1.87 -18.80 12.32
N GLY A 44 1.39 -17.56 12.26
CA GLY A 44 1.54 -16.68 11.11
C GLY A 44 0.59 -17.01 9.94
N ILE A 45 -0.41 -17.88 10.15
CA ILE A 45 -1.37 -18.22 9.10
C ILE A 45 -2.45 -17.14 9.03
N ILE A 46 -2.74 -16.68 7.81
CA ILE A 46 -3.80 -15.70 7.55
C ILE A 46 -5.16 -16.30 7.93
N GLN A 47 -5.83 -15.69 8.90
CA GLN A 47 -7.16 -16.09 9.36
C GLN A 47 -8.27 -15.29 8.66
N ASN A 48 -8.07 -13.99 8.46
CA ASN A 48 -9.06 -13.12 7.81
C ASN A 48 -8.43 -11.88 7.18
N TYR A 49 -8.93 -11.47 6.02
CA TYR A 49 -8.61 -10.16 5.44
C TYR A 49 -9.51 -9.08 6.08
N ILE A 50 -8.89 -8.01 6.57
CA ILE A 50 -9.59 -6.80 7.04
C ILE A 50 -9.98 -5.97 5.82
N TYR A 51 -9.01 -5.71 4.94
CA TYR A 51 -9.23 -5.08 3.65
C TYR A 51 -8.13 -5.44 2.66
N THR A 52 -8.42 -5.25 1.38
CA THR A 52 -7.42 -5.33 0.32
C THR A 52 -7.77 -4.37 -0.80
N SER A 53 -6.74 -3.84 -1.43
CA SER A 53 -6.91 -3.10 -2.67
C SER A 53 -7.22 -4.00 -3.87
N GLU A 54 -6.89 -5.29 -3.76
CA GLU A 54 -7.19 -6.32 -4.75
C GLU A 54 -8.55 -6.98 -4.45
N LYS A 55 -9.59 -6.31 -4.92
CA LYS A 55 -11.01 -6.63 -4.65
C LYS A 55 -11.42 -8.09 -4.87
N GLY A 56 -10.74 -8.82 -5.76
CA GLY A 56 -11.00 -10.25 -5.98
C GLY A 56 -10.75 -11.17 -4.78
N LYS A 57 -9.96 -10.75 -3.77
CA LYS A 57 -9.64 -11.60 -2.62
C LYS A 57 -10.73 -11.62 -1.53
N ILE A 58 -11.67 -10.67 -1.53
CA ILE A 58 -12.78 -10.62 -0.58
C ILE A 58 -14.08 -10.97 -1.31
N PRO A 59 -14.71 -12.12 -1.00
CA PRO A 59 -15.95 -12.53 -1.64
C PRO A 59 -17.04 -11.44 -1.52
N GLY A 60 -17.61 -11.04 -2.65
CA GLY A 60 -18.68 -10.03 -2.70
C GLY A 60 -18.21 -8.56 -2.73
N ASP A 61 -16.92 -8.29 -2.59
CA ASP A 61 -16.35 -6.95 -2.72
C ASP A 61 -15.73 -6.74 -4.11
N SER A 62 -16.54 -6.53 -5.15
CA SER A 62 -16.07 -6.32 -6.54
C SER A 62 -16.07 -4.85 -6.99
N LYS A 63 -16.55 -3.93 -6.15
CA LYS A 63 -16.70 -2.51 -6.50
C LYS A 63 -15.43 -1.75 -6.17
N GLY A 64 -15.00 -0.85 -7.06
CA GLY A 64 -13.79 -0.04 -6.85
C GLY A 64 -12.48 -0.80 -7.12
N TRP A 65 -12.53 -1.87 -7.93
CA TRP A 65 -11.33 -2.53 -8.43
C TRP A 65 -10.46 -1.54 -9.22
N VAL A 66 -9.16 -1.60 -8.98
CA VAL A 66 -8.14 -0.85 -9.72
C VAL A 66 -7.05 -1.84 -10.15
N PRO A 67 -6.43 -1.65 -11.33
CA PRO A 67 -5.36 -2.53 -11.80
C PRO A 67 -4.10 -2.44 -10.92
N SER A 68 -3.88 -1.29 -10.29
CA SER A 68 -2.92 -1.09 -9.22
C SER A 68 -3.42 0.03 -8.30
N ALA A 69 -3.13 -0.09 -7.00
CA ALA A 69 -3.44 0.93 -6.02
C ALA A 69 -2.26 1.89 -5.78
N ILE A 70 -1.07 1.44 -6.17
CA ILE A 70 0.18 2.19 -6.09
C ILE A 70 0.72 2.30 -7.52
N ASN A 71 1.14 3.50 -7.90
CA ASN A 71 1.87 3.77 -9.14
C ASN A 71 2.90 4.83 -8.81
N VAL A 72 4.18 4.47 -8.85
CA VAL A 72 5.27 5.30 -8.34
C VAL A 72 6.46 5.27 -9.27
N ASP A 73 7.10 6.42 -9.38
CA ASP A 73 8.34 6.58 -10.12
C ASP A 73 9.53 6.32 -9.20
N VAL A 74 10.57 5.70 -9.74
CA VAL A 74 11.81 5.44 -9.01
C VAL A 74 12.68 6.69 -9.00
N THR A 75 12.97 7.21 -7.81
CA THR A 75 14.08 8.15 -7.57
C THR A 75 15.22 7.40 -6.85
N SER A 76 16.43 7.97 -6.84
CA SER A 76 17.67 7.32 -6.36
C SER A 76 17.52 6.51 -5.06
N ASN A 77 16.80 7.03 -4.05
CA ASN A 77 16.65 6.39 -2.74
C ASN A 77 15.19 6.27 -2.26
N TYR A 78 14.21 6.66 -3.08
CA TYR A 78 12.79 6.56 -2.72
C TYR A 78 11.90 6.39 -3.94
N LEU A 79 10.71 5.85 -3.70
CA LEU A 79 9.59 5.86 -4.63
C LEU A 79 8.62 6.96 -4.23
N ILE A 80 8.05 7.66 -5.21
CA ILE A 80 6.96 8.60 -4.96
C ILE A 80 5.95 8.57 -6.10
N GLY A 81 4.68 8.72 -5.78
CA GLY A 81 3.66 8.80 -6.82
C GLY A 81 2.23 8.64 -6.32
N PRO A 82 1.28 8.57 -7.25
CA PRO A 82 -0.13 8.36 -6.93
C PRO A 82 -0.41 7.13 -6.06
N PHE A 83 -1.32 7.32 -5.11
CA PHE A 83 -1.88 6.29 -4.25
C PHE A 83 -3.41 6.31 -4.31
N ILE A 84 -4.02 5.13 -4.31
CA ILE A 84 -5.47 4.95 -4.28
C ILE A 84 -5.84 4.07 -3.09
N ASP A 85 -6.60 4.62 -2.16
CA ASP A 85 -7.31 3.84 -1.16
C ASP A 85 -8.73 3.55 -1.65
N ASN A 86 -8.90 2.36 -2.20
CA ASN A 86 -10.18 1.81 -2.64
C ASN A 86 -10.82 0.89 -1.57
N THR A 87 -10.35 0.95 -0.32
CA THR A 87 -10.88 0.17 0.79
C THR A 87 -11.86 0.93 1.67
N ILE A 88 -11.99 2.24 1.43
CA ILE A 88 -12.96 3.10 2.11
C ILE A 88 -14.37 2.60 1.87
N ASN A 89 -15.20 2.65 2.91
CA ASN A 89 -16.58 2.18 2.84
C ASN A 89 -17.35 2.94 1.74
N PRO A 90 -17.71 2.27 0.62
CA PRO A 90 -18.29 2.92 -0.54
C PRO A 90 -19.74 3.38 -0.32
N ASN A 91 -20.36 3.02 0.81
CA ASN A 91 -21.68 3.48 1.19
C ASN A 91 -21.66 4.85 1.89
N LEU A 92 -20.49 5.27 2.38
CA LEU A 92 -20.33 6.50 3.17
C LEU A 92 -19.58 7.61 2.41
N TYR A 93 -18.72 7.26 1.46
CA TYR A 93 -17.84 8.20 0.76
C TYR A 93 -17.68 7.85 -0.73
N ASP A 94 -17.04 8.74 -1.51
CA ASP A 94 -16.55 8.36 -2.84
C ASP A 94 -15.66 7.11 -2.68
N ARG A 95 -15.83 6.16 -3.58
CA ARG A 95 -15.33 4.78 -3.43
C ARG A 95 -13.81 4.68 -3.46
N ILE A 96 -13.15 5.77 -3.80
CA ILE A 96 -11.71 5.87 -4.03
C ILE A 96 -11.24 7.18 -3.42
N LYS A 97 -10.42 7.10 -2.37
CA LYS A 97 -9.62 8.24 -1.93
C LYS A 97 -8.28 8.21 -2.64
N ARG A 98 -7.83 9.39 -3.08
CA ARG A 98 -6.58 9.55 -3.82
C ARG A 98 -5.60 10.33 -2.98
N GLY A 99 -4.36 9.87 -2.99
CA GLY A 99 -3.26 10.49 -2.28
C GLY A 99 -1.97 10.37 -3.05
N GLN A 100 -0.90 10.67 -2.34
CA GLN A 100 0.47 10.40 -2.73
C GLN A 100 1.09 9.47 -1.70
N VAL A 101 1.82 8.47 -2.19
CA VAL A 101 2.66 7.61 -1.35
C VAL A 101 4.13 7.94 -1.59
N LYS A 102 4.93 7.90 -0.52
CA LYS A 102 6.39 7.90 -0.56
C LYS A 102 6.91 6.64 0.14
N ILE A 103 7.83 5.92 -0.50
CA ILE A 103 8.52 4.76 0.06
C ILE A 103 10.02 5.02 0.04
N GLU A 104 10.64 5.23 1.18
CA GLU A 104 12.05 5.63 1.29
C GLU A 104 12.85 4.54 2.00
N ILE A 105 13.92 4.04 1.36
CA ILE A 105 14.79 3.05 2.01
C ILE A 105 15.53 3.73 3.16
N ILE A 106 15.33 3.23 4.37
CA ILE A 106 15.99 3.75 5.59
C ILE A 106 17.16 2.87 6.03
N SER A 107 17.13 1.58 5.71
CA SER A 107 18.25 0.67 5.98
C SER A 107 18.24 -0.50 5.00
N ASN A 108 19.43 -0.85 4.52
CA ASN A 108 19.69 -2.04 3.72
C ASN A 108 20.87 -2.79 4.34
N ASN A 109 20.57 -3.67 5.29
CA ASN A 109 21.58 -4.42 6.02
C ASN A 109 21.87 -5.76 5.34
N GLN A 110 22.98 -5.80 4.60
CA GLN A 110 23.46 -6.98 3.88
C GLN A 110 23.91 -8.12 4.80
N LEU A 111 24.22 -7.85 6.08
CA LEU A 111 24.63 -8.89 7.02
C LEU A 111 23.44 -9.68 7.57
N THR A 112 22.29 -9.03 7.73
CA THR A 112 21.06 -9.63 8.24
C THR A 112 20.04 -9.90 7.14
N ASN A 113 20.38 -9.59 5.88
CA ASN A 113 19.46 -9.59 4.74
C ASN A 113 18.15 -8.86 5.05
N THR A 114 18.22 -7.77 5.82
CA THR A 114 17.05 -7.00 6.24
C THR A 114 17.06 -5.67 5.52
N VAL A 115 15.99 -5.43 4.76
CA VAL A 115 15.73 -4.13 4.13
C VAL A 115 14.51 -3.53 4.80
N THR A 116 14.61 -2.26 5.18
CA THR A 116 13.49 -1.50 5.77
C THR A 116 13.26 -0.22 5.00
N ALA A 117 12.00 0.15 4.89
CA ALA A 117 11.57 1.36 4.20
C ALA A 117 10.55 2.13 5.05
N ARG A 118 10.64 3.46 5.02
CA ARG A 118 9.58 4.31 5.56
C ARG A 118 8.48 4.42 4.52
N TRP A 119 7.27 4.06 4.92
CA TRP A 119 6.06 4.22 4.14
C TRP A 119 5.30 5.43 4.64
N THR A 120 4.99 6.35 3.73
CA THR A 120 4.20 7.54 4.05
C THR A 120 3.09 7.75 3.03
N VAL A 121 1.85 7.95 3.50
CA VAL A 121 0.69 8.28 2.65
C VAL A 121 0.10 9.60 3.10
N GLN A 122 -0.11 10.50 2.14
CA GLN A 122 -0.72 11.81 2.38
C GLN A 122 -1.79 12.10 1.34
N GLU A 123 -2.75 12.95 1.68
CA GLU A 123 -3.71 13.46 0.70
C GLU A 123 -2.99 14.32 -0.34
N SER A 124 -3.39 14.22 -1.60
CA SER A 124 -2.86 15.13 -2.62
C SER A 124 -3.47 16.51 -2.44
N GLU A 125 -2.63 17.53 -2.22
CA GLU A 125 -3.07 18.91 -2.18
C GLU A 125 -3.80 19.29 -3.49
N GLY A 126 -4.97 19.94 -3.38
CA GLY A 126 -5.71 20.48 -4.53
C GLY A 126 -6.86 19.63 -5.10
N ARG A 127 -7.18 18.45 -4.55
CA ARG A 127 -8.35 17.64 -4.98
C ARG A 127 -9.49 17.55 -3.94
N HIS A 128 -9.75 18.63 -3.21
CA HIS A 128 -11.05 18.83 -2.57
C HIS A 128 -12.09 19.14 -3.66
N LEU A 129 -12.49 18.14 -4.45
CA LEU A 129 -13.73 18.23 -5.20
C LEU A 129 -14.85 18.15 -4.17
N THR A 130 -15.39 19.33 -3.89
CA THR A 130 -16.44 19.66 -2.92
C THR A 130 -17.66 18.75 -3.03
N PHE A 131 -17.65 17.59 -2.38
CA PHE A 131 -18.85 16.83 -2.04
C PHE A 131 -18.66 16.25 -0.64
N SER A 132 -19.21 16.95 0.35
CA SER A 132 -19.02 16.77 1.80
C SER A 132 -17.71 17.38 2.34
N SER A 133 -17.85 18.13 3.43
CA SER A 133 -16.80 18.89 4.11
C SER A 133 -15.81 18.03 4.90
N VAL A 134 -15.83 16.71 4.71
CA VAL A 134 -14.95 15.77 5.41
C VAL A 134 -14.64 14.61 4.45
N SER A 135 -13.48 14.69 3.77
CA SER A 135 -12.88 13.51 3.15
C SER A 135 -12.57 12.51 4.27
N PRO A 136 -12.94 11.22 4.14
CA PRO A 136 -12.61 10.22 5.16
C PRO A 136 -11.11 10.07 5.26
N ASP A 137 -10.56 9.70 6.42
CA ASP A 137 -9.15 9.33 6.52
C ASP A 137 -8.81 8.13 5.63
N PHE A 138 -7.51 7.94 5.37
CA PHE A 138 -7.06 6.69 4.75
C PHE A 138 -7.28 5.53 5.73
N ASN A 139 -7.72 4.38 5.22
CA ASN A 139 -7.82 3.15 6.01
C ASN A 139 -6.44 2.51 6.24
N VAL A 140 -5.48 2.82 5.38
CA VAL A 140 -4.10 2.32 5.51
C VAL A 140 -3.30 3.11 6.55
N PRO A 141 -2.31 2.49 7.23
CA PRO A 141 -1.33 3.24 8.00
C PRO A 141 -0.63 4.28 7.14
N THR A 142 -0.42 5.49 7.67
CA THR A 142 0.07 6.65 6.90
C THR A 142 1.52 7.03 7.18
N ASP A 143 2.14 6.52 8.25
CA ASP A 143 3.56 6.72 8.57
C ASP A 143 4.08 5.53 9.42
N ILE A 144 4.69 4.55 8.76
CA ILE A 144 5.17 3.31 9.38
C ILE A 144 6.50 2.87 8.76
N ILE A 145 7.19 1.94 9.43
CA ILE A 145 8.38 1.28 8.89
C ILE A 145 7.98 -0.11 8.41
N LEU A 146 8.15 -0.34 7.11
CA LEU A 146 7.98 -1.65 6.47
C LEU A 146 9.30 -2.41 6.49
N THR A 147 9.20 -3.74 6.58
CA THR A 147 10.32 -4.68 6.39
C THR A 147 10.08 -5.52 5.15
N LYS A 148 11.10 -5.67 4.30
CA LYS A 148 11.02 -6.55 3.13
C LYS A 148 11.06 -8.01 3.57
N VAL A 149 10.09 -8.81 3.12
CA VAL A 149 9.95 -10.24 3.50
C VAL A 149 10.06 -11.19 2.31
N SER A 150 9.89 -10.70 1.08
CA SER A 150 10.18 -11.44 -0.15
C SER A 150 10.58 -10.47 -1.27
N ASP A 151 11.31 -11.00 -2.25
CA ASP A 151 11.46 -10.38 -3.58
C ASP A 151 10.26 -10.69 -4.47
#